data_AF-A0A1J8Q3S1-F1
#
_entry.id   AF-A0A1J8Q3S1-F1
#
_cell.length_a   1.000
_cell.length_b   1.000
_cell.length_c   1.000
_cell.angle_alpha   90.00
_cell.angle_beta   90.00
_cell.angle_gamma   90.00
#
_symmetry.space_group_name_H-M   'P 1'
#
loop_
_entity.id
_entity.type
_entity.pdbx_description
1 polymer ?
#
loop_
_entity_poly.entity_id
_entity_poly.type
_entity_poly.pdbx_seq_one_letter_code
_entity_poly.pdbx_strand_id
1 'polypeptide(L)'
;MYTFETPISTSSCSSSTTTISQQSTSDHYFLAEAMSAAVAVPQHKLSETPNSRTIEINDWVITASTNPISSASECDALQASLGFPLPEMTFGSNYLSLDHQPSGWKMVFDTHNALKCVKKGELGEGDGGVKVGYADAWLKSRTDPGTSLPLPVTVAAKHYDWTYTAIYPGHHSDTAAEVESPTHPIPWRDADSENPSHSIPLAELTRPDPILFYAEIPLFEDELHDNGSSNLLVRISKRVMPTCVFILSRFTLRVDNVLFRTHDTRIYHSFTSTPPLVIRQLSGWEAPYDRIKRRLPSRNDMTPLTDANFIAKVLTELPVAESQQSGAGTRWRGLRTKVEVALLARDLP
;
A
#
# COMPACT_ATOMS: atom_id res chain seq x y z
N MET A 1 -63.38 -57.83 -10.43
CA MET A 1 -62.76 -59.01 -11.07
C MET A 1 -61.27 -58.72 -11.15
N TYR A 2 -60.37 -59.28 -10.35
CA TYR A 2 -60.37 -60.49 -9.53
C TYR A 2 -59.94 -60.16 -8.10
N THR A 3 -60.60 -60.83 -7.15
CA THR A 3 -60.33 -60.92 -5.71
C THR A 3 -59.36 -62.07 -5.42
N PHE A 4 -59.09 -62.25 -4.11
CA PHE A 4 -58.43 -63.33 -3.36
C PHE A 4 -57.07 -62.93 -2.81
N GLU A 5 -56.70 -63.15 -1.55
CA GLU A 5 -57.34 -63.38 -0.24
C GLU A 5 -56.14 -63.59 0.73
N THR A 6 -56.28 -63.22 1.99
CA THR A 6 -55.27 -63.36 3.06
C THR A 6 -55.02 -64.84 3.46
N PRO A 7 -54.03 -65.13 4.33
CA PRO A 7 -54.39 -65.21 5.75
C PRO A 7 -53.34 -64.73 6.75
N ILE A 8 -53.87 -64.34 7.91
CA ILE A 8 -53.22 -64.05 9.19
C ILE A 8 -52.92 -65.38 9.91
N SER A 9 -51.79 -65.48 10.63
CA SER A 9 -51.72 -66.33 11.83
C SER A 9 -50.82 -65.71 12.91
N THR A 10 -51.32 -65.85 14.12
CA THR A 10 -51.07 -65.16 15.39
C THR A 10 -50.00 -65.80 16.30
N SER A 11 -49.74 -65.11 17.42
CA SER A 11 -49.21 -65.60 18.73
C SER A 11 -47.70 -65.44 18.92
N SER A 12 -47.15 -65.08 20.08
CA SER A 12 -47.70 -64.64 21.39
C SER A 12 -46.53 -64.11 22.24
N CYS A 13 -46.87 -63.28 23.21
CA CYS A 13 -46.00 -62.65 24.21
C CYS A 13 -45.29 -63.66 25.14
N SER A 14 -44.05 -63.39 25.52
CA SER A 14 -43.47 -63.90 26.77
C SER A 14 -42.38 -62.96 27.31
N SER A 15 -42.65 -62.39 28.48
CA SER A 15 -41.73 -61.62 29.31
C SER A 15 -40.66 -62.53 29.93
N SER A 16 -39.43 -62.07 30.02
CA SER A 16 -38.40 -62.66 30.89
C SER A 16 -37.45 -61.58 31.40
N THR A 17 -37.50 -61.35 32.70
CA THR A 17 -36.58 -60.51 33.47
C THR A 17 -35.23 -61.23 33.56
N THR A 18 -34.11 -60.55 33.28
CA THR A 18 -32.77 -61.01 33.65
C THR A 18 -31.90 -59.83 34.06
N THR A 19 -31.14 -60.11 35.12
CA THR A 19 -30.40 -59.25 36.03
C THR A 19 -29.16 -58.57 35.43
N ILE A 20 -28.96 -57.33 35.87
CA ILE A 20 -27.75 -56.49 35.98
C ILE A 20 -26.41 -57.09 35.50
N SER A 21 -25.74 -56.38 34.59
CA SER A 21 -24.28 -56.28 34.53
C SER A 21 -23.86 -54.83 34.28
N GLN A 22 -23.03 -54.28 35.17
CA GLN A 22 -22.41 -52.96 35.08
C GLN A 22 -21.36 -52.91 33.97
N GLN A 23 -21.36 -51.83 33.18
CA GLN A 23 -20.23 -51.21 32.46
C GLN A 23 -20.75 -49.85 31.96
N SER A 24 -20.50 -48.74 32.66
CA SER A 24 -19.47 -47.73 32.34
C SER A 24 -19.14 -47.70 30.84
N THR A 25 -19.34 -46.63 30.08
CA THR A 25 -18.70 -45.31 30.25
C THR A 25 -19.30 -44.30 29.25
N SER A 26 -19.35 -43.04 29.70
CA SER A 26 -19.07 -41.82 28.91
C SER A 26 -19.95 -41.47 27.70
N ASP A 27 -21.11 -40.86 27.93
CA ASP A 27 -21.85 -40.06 26.93
C ASP A 27 -22.21 -38.65 27.46
N HIS A 28 -21.30 -38.04 28.23
CA HIS A 28 -21.48 -36.67 28.77
C HIS A 28 -20.30 -35.71 28.54
N TYR A 29 -19.38 -36.04 27.64
CA TYR A 29 -18.17 -35.24 27.37
C TYR A 29 -18.00 -34.89 25.87
N PHE A 30 -19.04 -34.41 25.19
CA PHE A 30 -18.89 -33.91 23.81
C PHE A 30 -19.59 -32.58 23.50
N LEU A 31 -19.82 -31.74 24.51
CA LEU A 31 -20.29 -30.36 24.32
C LEU A 31 -19.44 -29.32 25.06
N ALA A 32 -18.13 -29.56 25.17
CA ALA A 32 -17.20 -28.63 25.81
C ALA A 32 -15.84 -28.59 25.10
N GLU A 33 -15.80 -28.41 23.78
CA GLU A 33 -14.54 -28.04 23.09
C GLU A 33 -14.79 -27.38 21.73
N ALA A 34 -15.46 -26.24 21.75
CA ALA A 34 -15.39 -25.24 20.70
C ALA A 34 -15.48 -23.84 21.31
N MET A 35 -14.74 -23.62 22.40
CA MET A 35 -14.42 -22.27 22.81
C MET A 35 -13.35 -21.78 21.83
N SER A 36 -13.77 -20.92 20.90
CA SER A 36 -12.88 -20.04 20.15
C SER A 36 -11.87 -19.47 21.13
N ALA A 37 -10.61 -19.91 21.07
CA ALA A 37 -9.55 -19.37 21.91
C ALA A 37 -9.57 -17.86 21.72
N ALA A 38 -10.03 -17.13 22.72
CA ALA A 38 -10.02 -15.68 22.72
C ALA A 38 -8.54 -15.29 22.71
N VAL A 39 -8.04 -14.94 21.52
CA VAL A 39 -6.65 -14.60 21.30
C VAL A 39 -6.35 -13.40 22.18
N ALA A 40 -5.42 -13.58 23.12
CA ALA A 40 -5.01 -12.51 24.01
C ALA A 40 -4.47 -11.35 23.17
N VAL A 41 -5.16 -10.21 23.20
CA VAL A 41 -4.70 -8.99 22.54
C VAL A 41 -3.36 -8.60 23.20
N PRO A 42 -2.27 -8.44 22.43
CA PRO A 42 -0.99 -8.04 22.99
C PRO A 42 -1.13 -6.72 23.75
N GLN A 43 -0.41 -6.60 24.86
CA GLN A 43 -0.42 -5.39 25.68
C GLN A 43 0.08 -4.22 24.81
N HIS A 44 -0.76 -3.21 24.66
CA HIS A 44 -0.47 -2.03 23.85
C HIS A 44 -1.02 -0.79 24.56
N LYS A 45 -0.42 0.35 24.25
CA LYS A 45 -0.84 1.65 24.76
C LYS A 45 -1.17 2.54 23.57
N LEU A 46 -2.41 3.02 23.53
CA LEU A 46 -2.87 4.00 22.57
C LEU A 46 -2.83 5.38 23.21
N SER A 47 -2.23 6.33 22.50
CA SER A 47 -2.18 7.73 22.85
C SER A 47 -2.79 8.52 21.71
N GLU A 48 -3.82 9.30 21.97
CA GLU A 48 -4.47 10.13 20.96
C GLU A 48 -4.33 11.60 21.35
N THR A 49 -3.89 12.39 20.41
CA THR A 49 -3.89 13.85 20.43
C THR A 49 -4.74 14.33 19.26
N PRO A 50 -5.21 15.59 19.24
CA PRO A 50 -6.15 16.05 18.21
C PRO A 50 -5.71 15.77 16.75
N ASN A 51 -4.40 15.81 16.50
CA ASN A 51 -3.84 15.65 15.15
C ASN A 51 -2.90 14.45 15.02
N SER A 52 -2.68 13.66 16.07
CA SER A 52 -1.74 12.54 16.03
C SER A 52 -2.20 11.38 16.91
N ARG A 53 -2.06 10.17 16.39
CA ARG A 53 -2.35 8.91 17.08
C ARG A 53 -1.08 8.09 17.16
N THR A 54 -0.75 7.66 18.37
CA THR A 54 0.44 6.87 18.65
C THR A 54 0.03 5.54 19.29
N ILE A 55 0.56 4.45 18.76
CA ILE A 55 0.46 3.12 19.38
C ILE A 55 1.86 2.67 19.80
N GLU A 56 2.00 2.35 21.08
CA GLU A 56 3.16 1.67 21.65
C GLU A 56 2.78 0.19 21.83
N ILE A 57 3.54 -0.71 21.21
CA ILE A 57 3.26 -2.15 21.28
C ILE A 57 4.56 -2.94 21.16
N ASN A 58 4.82 -3.82 22.14
CA ASN A 58 6.11 -4.49 22.30
C ASN A 58 7.25 -3.46 22.27
N ASP A 59 8.17 -3.62 21.32
CA ASP A 59 9.36 -2.78 21.10
C ASP A 59 9.15 -1.65 20.08
N TRP A 60 7.91 -1.46 19.61
CA TRP A 60 7.57 -0.55 18.53
C TRP A 60 6.73 0.64 19.01
N VAL A 61 7.12 1.83 18.55
CA VAL A 61 6.33 3.06 18.67
C VAL A 61 5.97 3.55 17.28
N ILE A 62 4.67 3.59 16.99
CA ILE A 62 4.14 4.00 15.70
C ILE A 62 3.32 5.26 15.91
N THR A 63 3.69 6.35 15.24
CA THR A 63 3.03 7.64 15.34
C THR A 63 2.52 8.07 13.98
N ALA A 64 1.21 8.29 13.86
CA ALA A 64 0.56 8.79 12.66
C ALA A 64 -0.02 10.18 12.94
N SER A 65 0.45 11.18 12.19
CA SER A 65 0.03 12.58 12.30
C SER A 65 -0.76 12.98 11.05
N THR A 66 -2.00 13.43 11.24
CA THR A 66 -2.92 13.89 10.20
C THR A 66 -3.42 15.29 10.57
N ASN A 67 -2.99 16.27 9.79
CA ASN A 67 -3.28 17.69 9.92
C ASN A 67 -4.00 18.18 8.65
N PRO A 68 -4.62 19.37 8.71
CA PRO A 68 -5.16 20.05 7.53
C PRO A 68 -4.08 20.36 6.48
N ILE A 69 -4.54 20.81 5.30
CA ILE A 69 -3.66 21.35 4.25
C ILE A 69 -2.79 22.46 4.84
N SER A 70 -1.53 22.49 4.43
CA SER A 70 -0.58 23.50 4.89
C SER A 70 -1.03 24.92 4.59
N SER A 71 -0.70 25.83 5.49
CA SER A 71 -0.93 27.26 5.31
C SER A 71 -0.08 27.81 4.15
N ALA A 72 -0.49 28.95 3.57
CA ALA A 72 0.26 29.59 2.47
C ALA A 72 1.73 29.83 2.84
N SER A 73 2.02 30.27 4.07
CA SER A 73 3.39 30.48 4.55
C SER A 73 4.23 29.21 4.63
N GLU A 74 3.62 28.08 5.00
CA GLU A 74 4.30 26.79 5.04
C GLU A 74 4.56 26.29 3.62
N CYS A 75 3.58 26.43 2.72
CA CYS A 75 3.72 26.13 1.30
C CYS A 75 4.83 26.98 0.66
N ASP A 76 4.91 28.28 0.94
CA ASP A 76 5.96 29.15 0.42
C ASP A 76 7.36 28.71 0.89
N ALA A 77 7.49 28.32 2.17
CA ALA A 77 8.75 27.81 2.71
C ALA A 77 9.15 26.46 2.09
N LEU A 78 8.19 25.54 1.93
CA LEU A 78 8.38 24.26 1.25
C LEU A 78 8.77 24.45 -0.22
N GLN A 79 8.09 25.35 -0.93
CA GLN A 79 8.37 25.69 -2.32
C GLN A 79 9.76 26.30 -2.48
N ALA A 80 10.17 27.20 -1.58
CA ALA A 80 11.51 27.77 -1.57
C ALA A 80 12.61 26.71 -1.37
N SER A 81 12.37 25.72 -0.50
CA SER A 81 13.29 24.61 -0.28
C SER A 81 13.34 23.63 -1.45
N LEU A 82 12.20 23.36 -2.08
CA LEU A 82 12.08 22.38 -3.15
C LEU A 82 12.46 22.95 -4.53
N GLY A 83 12.25 24.24 -4.76
CA GLY A 83 12.63 24.93 -6.01
C GLY A 83 11.70 24.66 -7.19
N PHE A 84 10.47 24.16 -6.95
CA PHE A 84 9.43 23.94 -7.95
C PHE A 84 8.04 24.18 -7.31
N PRO A 85 7.00 24.51 -8.09
CA PRO A 85 5.67 24.79 -7.54
C PRO A 85 5.05 23.54 -6.92
N LEU A 86 4.48 23.69 -5.74
CA LEU A 86 3.93 22.56 -4.97
C LEU A 86 2.59 22.08 -5.53
N PRO A 87 2.20 20.82 -5.23
CA PRO A 87 0.84 20.33 -5.41
C PRO A 87 -0.21 21.22 -4.75
N GLU A 88 -1.40 21.32 -5.35
CA GLU A 88 -2.53 22.12 -4.84
C GLU A 88 -2.87 21.79 -3.39
N MET A 89 -2.94 20.51 -3.04
CA MET A 89 -3.23 20.04 -1.69
C MET A 89 -1.98 19.40 -1.09
N THR A 90 -1.12 20.23 -0.52
CA THR A 90 0.11 19.78 0.17
C THR A 90 -0.14 19.69 1.68
N PHE A 91 0.07 18.51 2.27
CA PHE A 91 -0.05 18.29 3.71
C PHE A 91 1.33 18.26 4.38
N GLY A 92 1.95 19.42 4.56
CA GLY A 92 3.35 19.53 5.02
C GLY A 92 3.60 18.98 6.43
N SER A 93 2.60 19.02 7.32
CA SER A 93 2.72 18.56 8.71
C SER A 93 2.32 17.09 8.90
N ASN A 94 1.91 16.41 7.83
CA ASN A 94 1.51 15.01 7.86
C ASN A 94 2.75 14.12 7.83
N TYR A 95 2.77 13.14 8.74
CA TYR A 95 3.83 12.15 8.75
C TYR A 95 3.39 10.83 9.40
N LEU A 96 4.06 9.77 9.02
CA LEU A 96 4.01 8.47 9.70
C LEU A 96 5.43 8.12 10.14
N SER A 97 5.62 7.87 11.44
CA SER A 97 6.90 7.45 12.01
C SER A 97 6.77 6.05 12.61
N LEU A 98 7.76 5.21 12.31
CA LEU A 98 7.94 3.89 12.88
C LEU A 98 9.28 3.85 13.59
N ASP A 99 9.25 3.59 14.89
CA ASP A 99 10.43 3.53 15.73
C ASP A 99 10.50 2.16 16.40
N HIS A 100 11.62 1.47 16.21
CA HIS A 100 11.95 0.23 16.92
C HIS A 100 12.99 0.55 17.99
N GLN A 101 12.52 0.67 19.24
CA GLN A 101 13.31 1.17 20.36
C GLN A 101 14.60 0.36 20.62
N PRO A 102 14.60 -0.98 20.57
CA PRO A 102 15.79 -1.77 20.90
C PRO A 102 16.93 -1.64 19.90
N SER A 103 16.62 -1.38 18.61
CA SER A 103 17.64 -1.28 17.57
C SER A 103 17.90 0.16 17.13
N GLY A 104 17.21 1.15 17.72
CA GLY A 104 17.24 2.55 17.28
C GLY A 104 16.80 2.76 15.83
N TRP A 105 16.11 1.77 15.23
CA TRP A 105 15.73 1.85 13.83
C TRP A 105 14.48 2.69 13.70
N LYS A 106 14.59 3.80 12.98
CA LYS A 106 13.48 4.71 12.74
C LYS A 106 13.27 4.96 11.26
N MET A 107 12.03 4.83 10.82
CA MET A 107 11.59 5.08 9.45
C MET A 107 10.44 6.08 9.45
N VAL A 108 10.54 7.11 8.62
CA VAL A 108 9.57 8.18 8.53
C VAL A 108 9.07 8.34 7.10
N PHE A 109 7.77 8.58 6.97
CA PHE A 109 7.11 9.00 5.75
C PHE A 109 6.56 10.40 5.95
N ASP A 110 7.01 11.35 5.16
CA ASP A 110 6.64 12.76 5.24
C ASP A 110 6.51 13.38 3.85
N THR A 111 5.75 14.46 3.77
CA THR A 111 5.48 15.16 2.52
C THR A 111 6.74 15.82 1.96
N HIS A 112 7.58 16.38 2.82
CA HIS A 112 8.77 17.11 2.38
C HIS A 112 9.78 16.20 1.68
N ASN A 113 10.16 15.05 2.27
CA ASN A 113 11.08 14.13 1.59
C ASN A 113 10.42 13.37 0.45
N ALA A 114 9.10 13.12 0.48
CA ALA A 114 8.39 12.59 -0.68
C ALA A 114 8.49 13.53 -1.90
N LEU A 115 8.29 14.83 -1.71
CA LEU A 115 8.40 15.82 -2.77
C LEU A 115 9.86 16.04 -3.21
N LYS A 116 10.86 15.81 -2.35
CA LYS A 116 12.27 15.80 -2.79
C LYS A 116 12.58 14.70 -3.80
N CYS A 117 11.84 13.59 -3.78
CA CYS A 117 12.00 12.51 -4.75
C CYS A 117 11.42 12.85 -6.13
N VAL A 118 10.67 13.95 -6.26
CA VAL A 118 10.19 14.45 -7.56
C VAL A 118 11.38 15.03 -8.33
N LYS A 119 11.46 14.69 -9.61
CA LYS A 119 12.55 15.14 -10.48
C LYS A 119 12.49 16.66 -10.65
N LYS A 120 13.56 17.32 -10.19
CA LYS A 120 13.85 18.73 -10.47
C LYS A 120 14.60 18.82 -11.80
N GLY A 121 14.20 19.75 -12.67
CA GLY A 121 14.85 19.98 -13.95
C GLY A 121 14.16 19.31 -15.14
N GLU A 122 14.81 19.40 -16.30
CA GLU A 122 14.31 18.82 -17.54
C GLU A 122 14.23 17.29 -17.44
N LEU A 123 13.07 16.76 -17.82
CA LEU A 123 12.79 15.33 -17.82
C LEU A 123 13.62 14.66 -18.93
N GLY A 124 14.58 13.82 -18.53
CA GLY A 124 15.40 13.05 -19.45
C GLY A 124 14.76 11.71 -19.84
N GLU A 125 15.47 10.94 -20.67
CA GLU A 125 15.07 9.56 -20.93
C GLU A 125 15.06 8.74 -19.61
N GLY A 126 13.92 8.11 -19.36
CA GLY A 126 13.69 7.26 -18.20
C GLY A 126 13.11 7.96 -16.97
N ASP A 127 12.91 9.28 -17.02
CA ASP A 127 12.26 10.02 -15.93
C ASP A 127 10.72 9.95 -16.01
N GLY A 128 10.18 9.26 -17.01
CA GLY A 128 8.74 9.03 -17.12
C GLY A 128 7.97 10.24 -17.62
N GLY A 129 8.60 11.14 -18.37
CA GLY A 129 7.98 12.40 -18.77
C GLY A 129 6.69 12.22 -19.55
N VAL A 130 5.61 12.84 -19.06
CA VAL A 130 4.28 12.73 -19.64
C VAL A 130 4.01 13.92 -20.55
N LYS A 131 3.67 13.64 -21.80
CA LYS A 131 3.20 14.65 -22.76
C LYS A 131 1.69 14.55 -22.89
N VAL A 132 0.98 15.62 -22.55
CA VAL A 132 -0.48 15.67 -22.76
C VAL A 132 -0.76 15.89 -24.24
N GLY A 133 -1.62 15.06 -24.83
CA GLY A 133 -1.93 15.08 -26.27
C GLY A 133 -2.52 16.40 -26.78
N TYR A 134 -2.92 17.33 -25.90
CA TYR A 134 -3.29 18.69 -26.29
C TYR A 134 -2.12 19.42 -26.96
N ALA A 135 -0.86 19.18 -26.56
CA ALA A 135 0.30 19.75 -27.23
C ALA A 135 0.32 19.39 -28.73
N ASP A 136 -0.02 18.15 -29.06
CA ASP A 136 -0.04 17.66 -30.45
C ASP A 136 -1.32 18.04 -31.20
N ALA A 137 -2.48 18.05 -30.53
CA ALA A 137 -3.75 18.48 -31.14
C ALA A 137 -3.79 20.00 -31.40
N TRP A 138 -3.17 20.80 -30.54
CA TRP A 138 -2.99 22.25 -30.67
C TRP A 138 -1.92 22.61 -31.71
N LEU A 139 -0.95 21.71 -31.95
CA LEU A 139 -0.05 21.76 -33.10
C LEU A 139 -0.80 21.42 -34.40
N LYS A 140 -1.61 20.36 -34.40
CA LYS A 140 -2.40 19.88 -35.55
C LYS A 140 -3.46 20.89 -35.99
N SER A 141 -4.13 21.55 -35.04
CA SER A 141 -5.12 22.61 -35.35
C SER A 141 -4.50 23.88 -35.94
N ARG A 142 -3.18 24.06 -35.82
CA ARG A 142 -2.43 25.17 -36.44
C ARG A 142 -1.55 24.75 -37.64
N THR A 143 -1.57 23.46 -38.01
CA THR A 143 -0.98 22.95 -39.26
C THR A 143 -2.01 22.83 -40.40
N ASP A 144 -3.14 23.52 -40.26
CA ASP A 144 -4.08 23.71 -41.37
C ASP A 144 -3.36 24.45 -42.53
N PRO A 145 -3.51 24.04 -43.81
CA PRO A 145 -2.66 24.49 -44.93
C PRO A 145 -2.71 25.99 -45.28
N GLY A 146 -3.45 26.81 -44.52
CA GLY A 146 -3.66 28.23 -44.76
C GLY A 146 -2.99 29.20 -43.78
N THR A 147 -2.30 28.72 -42.73
CA THR A 147 -1.74 29.60 -41.69
C THR A 147 -0.20 29.61 -41.72
N SER A 148 0.39 30.57 -42.43
CA SER A 148 1.85 30.82 -42.45
C SER A 148 2.30 31.60 -41.21
N LEU A 149 2.00 31.10 -40.01
CA LEU A 149 2.55 31.66 -38.77
C LEU A 149 3.68 30.74 -38.29
N PRO A 150 4.83 31.30 -37.86
CA PRO A 150 5.91 30.51 -37.30
C PRO A 150 5.38 29.71 -36.11
N LEU A 151 5.65 28.41 -36.11
CA LEU A 151 5.36 27.52 -34.98
C LEU A 151 5.91 28.18 -33.71
N PRO A 152 5.10 28.50 -32.69
CA PRO A 152 5.68 28.81 -31.40
C PRO A 152 6.42 27.56 -30.97
N VAL A 153 7.72 27.71 -30.72
CA VAL A 153 8.55 26.69 -30.07
C VAL A 153 7.70 26.10 -28.97
N THR A 154 7.45 24.78 -29.04
CA THR A 154 6.80 24.05 -27.94
C THR A 154 7.47 24.51 -26.68
N VAL A 155 6.78 25.33 -25.88
CA VAL A 155 7.37 25.88 -24.65
C VAL A 155 7.89 24.66 -23.92
N ALA A 156 9.21 24.64 -23.72
CA ALA A 156 9.91 23.51 -23.14
C ALA A 156 9.04 22.98 -22.01
N ALA A 157 8.74 21.67 -22.06
CA ALA A 157 8.06 20.98 -20.96
C ALA A 157 8.63 21.56 -19.67
N LYS A 158 7.74 22.09 -18.81
CA LYS A 158 8.08 22.79 -17.56
C LYS A 158 9.38 22.21 -16.98
N HIS A 159 10.31 23.03 -16.49
CA HIS A 159 11.62 22.59 -15.98
C HIS A 159 11.54 21.72 -14.69
N TYR A 160 10.44 20.99 -14.49
CA TYR A 160 10.16 20.06 -13.41
C TYR A 160 9.08 19.06 -13.86
N ASP A 161 8.99 17.92 -13.18
CA ASP A 161 7.89 16.98 -13.37
C ASP A 161 6.56 17.55 -12.84
N TRP A 162 5.71 18.05 -13.72
CA TRP A 162 4.37 18.55 -13.36
C TRP A 162 3.41 17.44 -12.91
N THR A 163 3.77 16.17 -13.07
CA THR A 163 2.97 15.04 -12.58
C THR A 163 3.31 14.64 -11.14
N TYR A 164 4.31 15.30 -10.54
CA TYR A 164 4.78 15.02 -9.17
C TYR A 164 5.11 13.55 -8.93
N THR A 165 5.67 12.84 -9.94
CA THR A 165 5.98 11.42 -9.80
C THR A 165 7.08 11.22 -8.76
N ALA A 166 6.72 10.62 -7.61
CA ALA A 166 7.63 10.38 -6.50
C ALA A 166 7.89 8.88 -6.29
N ILE A 167 9.14 8.44 -6.51
CA ILE A 167 9.62 7.11 -6.10
C ILE A 167 10.10 7.24 -4.65
N TYR A 168 9.17 7.28 -3.70
CA TYR A 168 9.49 7.50 -2.28
C TYR A 168 9.50 6.18 -1.47
N PRO A 169 10.67 5.69 -1.04
CA PRO A 169 10.79 4.45 -0.27
C PRO A 169 10.61 4.62 1.25
N GLY A 170 10.33 5.85 1.71
CA GLY A 170 10.51 6.26 3.11
C GLY A 170 11.97 6.65 3.39
N HIS A 171 12.22 7.41 4.46
CA HIS A 171 13.56 7.81 4.86
C HIS A 171 13.83 7.50 6.34
N HIS A 172 15.10 7.28 6.67
CA HIS A 172 15.52 7.23 8.07
C HIS A 172 15.58 8.66 8.61
N SER A 173 15.12 8.90 9.84
CA SER A 173 15.22 10.26 10.38
C SER A 173 16.69 10.58 10.64
N ASP A 174 17.22 11.58 9.95
CA ASP A 174 18.53 12.17 10.21
C ASP A 174 18.52 12.97 11.52
N THR A 175 18.15 12.37 12.65
CA THR A 175 18.42 12.95 13.97
C THR A 175 19.84 12.57 14.38
N ALA A 176 20.81 12.93 13.52
CA ALA A 176 22.23 12.95 13.82
C ALA A 176 22.60 14.29 14.49
N ALA A 177 21.82 14.68 15.49
CA ALA A 177 22.14 15.77 16.40
C ALA A 177 21.94 15.25 17.83
N GLU A 178 23.06 14.93 18.48
CA GLU A 178 23.22 14.84 19.94
C GLU A 178 22.58 13.63 20.67
N VAL A 179 22.79 12.41 20.18
CA VAL A 179 22.89 11.25 21.09
C VAL A 179 24.18 10.49 20.78
N GLU A 180 25.10 10.53 21.74
CA GLU A 180 26.39 9.83 21.75
C GLU A 180 26.20 8.31 21.82
N SER A 181 25.67 7.71 20.76
CA SER A 181 25.61 6.26 20.62
C SER A 181 25.99 5.87 19.19
N PRO A 182 27.08 5.13 18.99
CA PRO A 182 27.57 4.75 17.66
C PRO A 182 26.71 3.59 17.14
N THR A 183 25.47 3.87 16.73
CA THR A 183 24.64 2.89 16.02
C THR A 183 24.75 3.18 14.53
N HIS A 184 25.55 2.38 13.83
CA HIS A 184 25.57 2.39 12.38
C HIS A 184 24.13 2.21 11.86
N PRO A 185 23.63 3.03 10.91
CA PRO A 185 22.30 2.88 10.38
C PRO A 185 22.18 1.49 9.75
N ILE A 186 21.21 0.70 10.21
CA ILE A 186 21.00 -0.68 9.74
C ILE A 186 20.77 -0.64 8.22
N PRO A 187 21.66 -1.23 7.41
CA PRO A 187 21.58 -1.10 5.97
C PRO A 187 20.48 -2.00 5.40
N TRP A 188 19.79 -1.48 4.39
CA TRP A 188 18.94 -2.29 3.53
C TRP A 188 19.81 -3.24 2.70
N ARG A 189 19.44 -4.51 2.68
CA ARG A 189 20.06 -5.54 1.85
C ARG A 189 19.05 -6.01 0.82
N ASP A 190 19.51 -6.37 -0.37
CA ASP A 190 18.61 -6.96 -1.36
C ASP A 190 18.07 -8.30 -0.84
N ALA A 191 16.78 -8.54 -1.04
CA ALA A 191 16.13 -9.77 -0.63
C ALA A 191 16.66 -10.95 -1.46
N ASP A 192 17.09 -12.00 -0.76
CA ASP A 192 17.29 -13.32 -1.38
C ASP A 192 15.94 -13.90 -1.84
N SER A 193 15.79 -14.14 -3.15
CA SER A 193 14.57 -14.68 -3.75
C SER A 193 14.27 -16.12 -3.34
N GLU A 194 15.29 -16.88 -2.94
CA GLU A 194 15.14 -18.27 -2.49
C GLU A 194 14.69 -18.36 -1.02
N ASN A 195 14.77 -17.26 -0.27
CA ASN A 195 14.37 -17.24 1.13
C ASN A 195 12.91 -16.77 1.29
N PRO A 196 11.98 -17.65 1.70
CA PRO A 196 10.57 -17.30 1.84
C PRO A 196 10.33 -16.19 2.87
N SER A 197 11.21 -16.05 3.88
CA SER A 197 11.14 -15.02 4.91
C SER A 197 11.45 -13.62 4.38
N HIS A 198 12.02 -13.48 3.17
CA HIS A 198 12.28 -12.19 2.54
C HIS A 198 11.14 -11.72 1.63
N SER A 199 10.03 -12.46 1.59
CA SER A 199 8.83 -12.10 0.84
C SER A 199 7.71 -11.62 1.78
N ILE A 200 6.87 -10.70 1.30
CA ILE A 200 5.69 -10.27 2.05
C ILE A 200 4.62 -11.35 1.91
N PRO A 201 4.16 -11.99 3.01
CA PRO A 201 3.14 -13.03 2.94
C PRO A 201 1.75 -12.41 2.68
N LEU A 202 1.44 -12.13 1.41
CA LEU A 202 0.16 -11.51 1.00
C LEU A 202 -1.06 -12.31 1.49
N ALA A 203 -0.95 -13.64 1.61
CA ALA A 203 -2.01 -14.51 2.13
C ALA A 203 -2.35 -14.22 3.60
N GLU A 204 -1.39 -13.75 4.42
CA GLU A 204 -1.66 -13.32 5.79
C GLU A 204 -2.39 -11.98 5.82
N LEU A 205 -2.10 -11.10 4.85
CA LEU A 205 -2.71 -9.78 4.74
C LEU A 205 -4.15 -9.82 4.21
N THR A 206 -4.58 -10.90 3.55
CA THR A 206 -5.97 -11.05 3.07
C THR A 206 -6.91 -11.64 4.10
N ARG A 207 -6.39 -12.16 5.23
CA ARG A 207 -7.21 -12.68 6.32
C ARG A 207 -8.01 -11.58 7.00
N PRO A 208 -9.25 -11.84 7.45
CA PRO A 208 -10.09 -10.84 8.13
C PRO A 208 -9.74 -10.73 9.63
N ASP A 209 -8.47 -10.54 9.94
CA ASP A 209 -8.03 -10.43 11.33
C ASP A 209 -8.31 -9.01 11.89
N PRO A 210 -8.66 -8.87 13.18
CA PRO A 210 -8.97 -7.59 13.77
C PRO A 210 -7.77 -6.62 13.72
N ILE A 211 -8.04 -5.39 13.32
CA ILE A 211 -7.05 -4.31 13.18
C ILE A 211 -6.98 -3.54 14.50
N LEU A 212 -5.81 -3.51 15.13
CA LEU A 212 -5.53 -2.74 16.35
C LEU A 212 -5.37 -1.26 16.08
N PHE A 213 -4.69 -0.94 14.98
CA PHE A 213 -4.35 0.43 14.64
C PHE A 213 -4.45 0.61 13.13
N TYR A 214 -5.20 1.62 12.75
CA TYR A 214 -5.38 2.02 11.37
C TYR A 214 -5.26 3.53 11.25
N ALA A 215 -4.43 3.97 10.32
CA ALA A 215 -4.36 5.37 9.94
C ALA A 215 -4.14 5.51 8.43
N GLU A 216 -4.80 6.50 7.86
CA GLU A 216 -4.56 6.98 6.51
C GLU A 216 -3.97 8.38 6.62
N ILE A 217 -2.81 8.59 6.00
CA ILE A 217 -2.05 9.82 6.08
C ILE A 217 -1.83 10.31 4.64
N PRO A 218 -2.66 11.24 4.14
CA PRO A 218 -2.40 11.88 2.85
C PRO A 218 -1.17 12.78 2.96
N LEU A 219 -0.23 12.66 2.02
CA LEU A 219 0.97 13.49 1.98
C LEU A 219 0.79 14.67 1.02
N PHE A 220 0.36 14.39 -0.20
CA PHE A 220 -0.01 15.42 -1.16
C PHE A 220 -1.04 14.91 -2.18
N GLU A 221 -1.77 15.85 -2.78
CA GLU A 221 -2.73 15.62 -3.84
C GLU A 221 -2.74 16.82 -4.82
N ASP A 222 -2.95 16.54 -6.10
CA ASP A 222 -3.01 17.52 -7.19
C ASP A 222 -3.99 17.04 -8.27
N GLU A 223 -4.85 17.92 -8.77
CA GLU A 223 -5.80 17.59 -9.86
C GLU A 223 -5.23 17.88 -11.26
N LEU A 224 -3.94 18.19 -11.36
CA LEU A 224 -3.23 18.39 -12.63
C LEU A 224 -3.94 19.40 -13.56
N HIS A 225 -4.57 20.43 -12.96
CA HIS A 225 -5.40 21.42 -13.66
C HIS A 225 -6.50 20.75 -14.50
N ASP A 226 -7.28 19.83 -13.90
CA ASP A 226 -8.34 19.04 -14.52
C ASP A 226 -7.90 18.06 -15.63
N ASN A 227 -6.59 17.82 -15.78
CA ASN A 227 -6.06 16.86 -16.76
C ASN A 227 -5.78 15.46 -16.17
N GLY A 228 -6.13 15.25 -14.90
CA GLY A 228 -5.91 13.99 -14.23
C GLY A 228 -5.93 14.14 -12.71
N SER A 229 -5.13 13.31 -12.05
CA SER A 229 -4.96 13.35 -10.60
C SER A 229 -3.62 12.74 -10.21
N SER A 230 -2.90 13.36 -9.29
CA SER A 230 -1.68 12.85 -8.68
C SER A 230 -1.84 12.88 -7.18
N ASN A 231 -1.73 11.72 -6.52
CA ASN A 231 -1.84 11.65 -5.06
C ASN A 231 -0.87 10.65 -4.44
N LEU A 232 -0.40 10.96 -3.23
CA LEU A 232 0.42 10.08 -2.41
C LEU A 232 -0.24 9.87 -1.05
N LEU A 233 -0.67 8.63 -0.81
CA LEU A 233 -1.36 8.23 0.41
C LEU A 233 -0.59 7.13 1.13
N VAL A 234 -0.32 7.34 2.42
CA VAL A 234 0.30 6.32 3.28
C VAL A 234 -0.77 5.72 4.18
N ARG A 235 -0.96 4.41 4.05
CA ARG A 235 -1.86 3.62 4.90
C ARG A 235 -1.03 2.72 5.79
N ILE A 236 -1.38 2.68 7.06
CA ILE A 236 -0.83 1.72 8.01
C ILE A 236 -1.95 0.88 8.61
N SER A 237 -1.75 -0.44 8.58
CA SER A 237 -2.63 -1.40 9.21
C SER A 237 -1.81 -2.29 10.15
N LYS A 238 -2.13 -2.21 11.44
CA LYS A 238 -1.59 -3.09 12.47
C LYS A 238 -2.65 -4.11 12.86
N ARG A 239 -2.34 -5.40 12.76
CA ARG A 239 -3.28 -6.48 13.09
C ARG A 239 -2.92 -7.16 14.40
N VAL A 240 -3.95 -7.62 15.12
CA VAL A 240 -3.81 -8.41 16.35
C VAL A 240 -3.23 -9.78 16.04
N MET A 241 -3.58 -10.35 14.88
CA MET A 241 -3.19 -11.71 14.49
C MET A 241 -3.04 -11.81 12.96
N PRO A 242 -2.03 -12.53 12.42
CA PRO A 242 -0.71 -12.60 13.04
C PRO A 242 -0.23 -11.19 13.37
N THR A 243 0.61 -11.05 14.40
CA THR A 243 1.07 -9.78 14.97
C THR A 243 2.00 -9.01 14.01
N CYS A 244 1.52 -8.64 12.83
CA CYS A 244 2.29 -7.97 11.80
C CYS A 244 1.96 -6.48 11.73
N VAL A 245 2.94 -5.68 11.32
CA VAL A 245 2.75 -4.30 10.87
C VAL A 245 2.81 -4.33 9.36
N PHE A 246 1.82 -3.72 8.71
CA PHE A 246 1.84 -3.52 7.26
C PHE A 246 1.60 -2.05 6.93
N ILE A 247 2.46 -1.49 6.08
CA ILE A 247 2.36 -0.14 5.56
C ILE A 247 2.30 -0.23 4.04
N LEU A 248 1.39 0.53 3.47
CA LEU A 248 1.28 0.77 2.05
C LEU A 248 1.35 2.27 1.80
N SER A 249 2.49 2.75 1.32
CA SER A 249 2.60 4.06 0.70
C SER A 249 2.33 3.90 -0.79
N ARG A 250 1.23 4.48 -1.28
CA ARG A 250 0.81 4.38 -2.67
C ARG A 250 0.79 5.76 -3.30
N PHE A 251 1.60 5.93 -4.32
CA PHE A 251 1.48 7.00 -5.29
C PHE A 251 0.56 6.55 -6.43
N THR A 252 -0.47 7.30 -6.74
CA THR A 252 -1.31 7.07 -7.93
C THR A 252 -1.30 8.32 -8.80
N LEU A 253 -0.95 8.12 -10.06
CA LEU A 253 -1.00 9.12 -11.09
C LEU A 253 -1.97 8.65 -12.17
N ARG A 254 -2.96 9.48 -12.45
CA ARG A 254 -3.83 9.39 -13.62
C ARG A 254 -3.58 10.64 -14.45
N VAL A 255 -3.31 10.45 -15.73
CA VAL A 255 -3.36 11.53 -16.71
C VAL A 255 -4.39 11.13 -17.75
N ASP A 256 -5.46 11.92 -17.84
CA ASP A 256 -6.64 11.56 -18.61
C ASP A 256 -6.31 11.43 -20.09
N ASN A 257 -6.78 10.33 -20.69
CA ASN A 257 -6.48 9.94 -22.07
C ASN A 257 -4.98 9.72 -22.39
N VAL A 258 -4.10 9.66 -21.38
CA VAL A 258 -2.68 9.42 -21.59
C VAL A 258 -2.25 8.12 -20.91
N LEU A 259 -2.17 8.10 -19.57
CA LEU A 259 -1.67 6.95 -18.83
C LEU A 259 -2.18 6.89 -17.40
N PHE A 260 -2.02 5.71 -16.81
CA PHE A 260 -2.03 5.53 -15.36
C PHE A 260 -0.66 5.02 -14.93
N ARG A 261 -0.21 5.49 -13.77
CA ARG A 261 1.02 5.07 -13.13
C ARG A 261 0.75 4.89 -11.64
N THR A 262 1.27 3.82 -11.07
CA THR A 262 1.17 3.54 -9.64
C THR A 262 2.54 3.15 -9.12
N HIS A 263 2.93 3.72 -7.97
CA HIS A 263 4.11 3.30 -7.22
C HIS A 263 3.71 2.91 -5.81
N ASP A 264 3.87 1.63 -5.48
CA ASP A 264 3.64 1.11 -4.13
C ASP A 264 4.98 0.89 -3.43
N THR A 265 5.12 1.48 -2.25
CA THR A 265 6.12 1.14 -1.24
C THR A 265 5.42 0.39 -0.11
N ARG A 266 5.68 -0.91 0.00
CA ARG A 266 5.12 -1.79 1.02
C ARG A 266 6.18 -2.07 2.07
N ILE A 267 5.86 -1.85 3.34
CA ILE A 267 6.71 -2.28 4.46
C ILE A 267 5.94 -3.30 5.27
N TYR A 268 6.58 -4.44 5.52
CA TYR A 268 6.04 -5.51 6.34
C TYR A 268 7.03 -5.89 7.43
N HIS A 269 6.52 -6.07 8.64
CA HIS A 269 7.27 -6.62 9.75
C HIS A 269 6.38 -7.56 10.55
N SER A 270 6.86 -8.78 10.82
CA SER A 270 6.21 -9.71 11.72
C SER A 270 6.84 -9.66 13.11
N PHE A 271 6.03 -9.47 14.16
CA PHE A 271 6.51 -9.54 15.54
C PHE A 271 6.87 -10.96 15.99
N THR A 272 6.53 -11.99 15.22
CA THR A 272 6.97 -13.36 15.48
C THR A 272 8.32 -13.69 14.84
N SER A 273 8.82 -12.84 13.93
CA SER A 273 10.09 -13.08 13.24
C SER A 273 11.25 -12.98 14.20
N THR A 274 12.03 -14.06 14.32
CA THR A 274 13.28 -14.10 15.06
C THR A 274 14.40 -14.60 14.13
N PRO A 275 15.40 -13.77 13.77
CA PRO A 275 15.60 -12.37 14.17
C PRO A 275 14.51 -11.41 13.63
N PRO A 276 14.32 -10.23 14.25
CA PRO A 276 13.38 -9.23 13.79
C PRO A 276 13.80 -8.70 12.40
N LEU A 277 12.95 -8.94 11.42
CA LEU A 277 13.19 -8.63 10.01
C LEU A 277 12.14 -7.65 9.51
N VAL A 278 12.57 -6.57 8.87
CA VAL A 278 11.68 -5.65 8.16
C VAL A 278 11.87 -5.84 6.67
N ILE A 279 10.78 -6.07 5.96
CA ILE A 279 10.76 -6.26 4.51
C ILE A 279 10.21 -4.99 3.88
N ARG A 280 10.91 -4.45 2.89
CA ARG A 280 10.45 -3.34 2.05
C ARG A 280 10.35 -3.81 0.61
N GLN A 281 9.17 -3.68 0.02
CA GLN A 281 8.94 -3.93 -1.40
C GLN A 281 8.54 -2.63 -2.08
N LEU A 282 9.34 -2.21 -3.05
CA LEU A 282 9.07 -1.11 -3.97
C LEU A 282 8.54 -1.72 -5.26
N SER A 283 7.41 -1.24 -5.78
CA SER A 283 6.85 -1.75 -7.03
C SER A 283 6.17 -0.64 -7.79
N GLY A 284 6.62 -0.38 -9.01
CA GLY A 284 5.97 0.55 -9.93
C GLY A 284 5.37 -0.16 -11.13
N TRP A 285 4.19 0.31 -11.53
CA TRP A 285 3.47 -0.14 -12.71
C TRP A 285 2.98 1.06 -13.50
N GLU A 286 2.92 0.91 -14.82
CA GLU A 286 2.36 1.92 -15.72
C GLU A 286 1.62 1.25 -16.86
N ALA A 287 0.52 1.85 -17.31
CA ALA A 287 -0.15 1.43 -18.52
C ALA A 287 -0.81 2.62 -19.23
N PRO A 288 -0.96 2.58 -20.57
CA PRO A 288 -1.75 3.57 -21.30
C PRO A 288 -3.21 3.58 -20.84
N TYR A 289 -3.82 4.76 -20.87
CA TYR A 289 -5.20 4.99 -20.40
C TYR A 289 -6.21 4.02 -21.04
N ASP A 290 -6.11 3.83 -22.36
CA ASP A 290 -7.01 2.94 -23.12
C ASP A 290 -6.92 1.47 -22.70
N ARG A 291 -5.79 1.02 -22.14
CA ARG A 291 -5.65 -0.36 -21.67
C ARG A 291 -6.48 -0.61 -20.43
N ILE A 292 -6.45 0.31 -19.46
CA ILE A 292 -7.20 0.19 -18.22
C ILE A 292 -8.69 0.41 -18.49
N LYS A 293 -9.04 1.38 -19.35
CA LYS A 293 -10.43 1.62 -19.78
C LYS A 293 -11.08 0.36 -20.37
N ARG A 294 -10.34 -0.46 -21.13
CA ARG A 294 -10.86 -1.73 -21.69
C ARG A 294 -11.15 -2.81 -20.65
N ARG A 295 -10.62 -2.68 -19.43
CA ARG A 295 -10.82 -3.62 -18.31
C ARG A 295 -11.92 -3.19 -17.34
N LEU A 296 -12.64 -2.11 -17.65
CA LEU A 296 -13.77 -1.66 -16.84
C LEU A 296 -14.88 -2.72 -16.79
N PRO A 297 -15.49 -2.97 -15.62
CA PRO A 297 -16.62 -3.89 -15.49
C PRO A 297 -17.82 -3.47 -16.34
N SER A 298 -18.06 -2.17 -16.47
CA SER A 298 -19.09 -1.57 -17.33
C SER A 298 -18.47 -0.45 -18.14
N ARG A 299 -18.73 -0.41 -19.46
CA ARG A 299 -18.18 0.62 -20.34
C ARG A 299 -18.76 2.01 -20.10
N ASN A 300 -19.94 2.09 -19.50
CA ASN A 300 -20.64 3.35 -19.22
C ASN A 300 -20.26 3.92 -17.85
N ASP A 301 -19.62 3.14 -16.99
CA ASP A 301 -19.21 3.56 -15.66
C ASP A 301 -17.70 3.83 -15.65
N MET A 302 -17.36 5.11 -15.56
CA MET A 302 -15.97 5.57 -15.51
C MET A 302 -15.49 5.80 -14.07
N THR A 303 -16.35 5.64 -13.07
CA THR A 303 -16.02 5.80 -11.65
C THR A 303 -14.86 4.90 -11.20
N PRO A 304 -14.69 3.64 -11.68
CA PRO A 304 -13.53 2.85 -11.28
C PRO A 304 -12.18 3.45 -11.71
N LEU A 305 -12.14 4.35 -12.70
CA LEU A 305 -10.91 5.04 -13.11
C LEU A 305 -10.49 6.17 -12.16
N THR A 306 -11.28 6.48 -11.14
CA THR A 306 -10.88 7.37 -10.04
C THR A 306 -10.41 6.58 -8.81
N ASP A 307 -10.72 5.28 -8.71
CA ASP A 307 -10.34 4.45 -7.58
C ASP A 307 -8.91 3.92 -7.71
N ALA A 308 -8.02 4.43 -6.86
CA ALA A 308 -6.63 4.00 -6.76
C ALA A 308 -6.48 2.49 -6.50
N ASN A 309 -7.41 1.85 -5.78
CA ASN A 309 -7.35 0.41 -5.51
C ASN A 309 -7.69 -0.41 -6.75
N PHE A 310 -8.73 -0.01 -7.49
CA PHE A 310 -9.08 -0.63 -8.76
C PHE A 310 -7.92 -0.49 -9.78
N ILE A 311 -7.38 0.72 -9.95
CA ILE A 311 -6.26 0.98 -10.87
C ILE A 311 -5.07 0.10 -10.52
N ALA A 312 -4.65 0.07 -9.25
CA ALA A 312 -3.53 -0.75 -8.80
C ALA A 312 -3.78 -2.25 -9.03
N LYS A 313 -5.01 -2.73 -8.78
CA LYS A 313 -5.38 -4.13 -9.04
C LYS A 313 -5.25 -4.47 -10.52
N VAL A 314 -5.85 -3.67 -11.40
CA VAL A 314 -5.78 -3.90 -12.85
C VAL A 314 -4.33 -3.85 -13.35
N LEU A 315 -3.54 -2.88 -12.89
CA LEU A 315 -2.13 -2.75 -13.24
C LEU A 315 -1.29 -3.96 -12.80
N THR A 316 -1.59 -4.53 -11.64
CA THR A 316 -0.91 -5.72 -11.11
C THR A 316 -1.30 -6.99 -11.86
N GLU A 317 -2.55 -7.09 -12.35
CA GLU A 317 -3.03 -8.21 -13.16
C GLU A 317 -2.50 -8.19 -14.61
N LEU A 318 -2.00 -7.04 -15.09
CA LEU A 318 -1.38 -6.95 -16.41
C LEU A 318 -0.05 -7.73 -16.46
N PRO A 319 0.30 -8.33 -17.61
CA PRO A 319 1.58 -9.01 -17.76
C PRO A 319 2.75 -8.07 -17.45
N VAL A 320 3.77 -8.56 -16.75
CA VAL A 320 4.96 -7.77 -16.34
C VAL A 320 5.64 -7.10 -17.53
N ALA A 321 5.70 -7.77 -18.68
CA ALA A 321 6.23 -7.20 -19.92
C ALA A 321 5.47 -5.93 -20.38
N GLU A 322 4.18 -5.84 -20.07
CA GLU A 322 3.36 -4.70 -20.45
C GLU A 322 3.35 -3.60 -19.39
N SER A 323 3.22 -3.95 -18.12
CA SER A 323 3.05 -2.99 -17.02
C SER A 323 4.35 -2.52 -16.37
N GLN A 324 5.43 -3.31 -16.46
CA GLN A 324 6.73 -3.01 -15.85
C GLN A 324 7.90 -2.94 -16.87
N GLN A 325 7.75 -3.40 -18.11
CA GLN A 325 8.82 -3.24 -19.11
C GLN A 325 8.45 -2.19 -20.17
N SER A 326 7.35 -2.41 -20.89
CA SER A 326 6.85 -1.47 -21.90
C SER A 326 6.18 -0.25 -21.25
N GLY A 327 5.43 -0.46 -20.17
CA GLY A 327 4.62 0.57 -19.53
C GLY A 327 3.70 1.30 -20.52
N ALA A 328 3.59 2.62 -20.37
CA ALA A 328 3.01 3.53 -21.36
C ALA A 328 4.06 4.11 -22.32
N GLY A 329 5.25 3.50 -22.42
CA GLY A 329 6.33 3.97 -23.30
C GLY A 329 7.16 5.12 -22.72
N THR A 330 6.96 5.49 -21.46
CA THR A 330 7.68 6.59 -20.81
C THR A 330 9.06 6.20 -20.28
N ARG A 331 9.40 4.90 -20.33
CA ARG A 331 10.64 4.29 -19.80
C ARG A 331 10.93 4.59 -18.33
N TRP A 332 9.90 4.92 -17.54
CA TRP A 332 10.04 5.32 -16.14
C TRP A 332 10.87 4.31 -15.32
N ARG A 333 11.93 4.78 -14.64
CA ARG A 333 12.86 3.93 -13.85
C ARG A 333 12.18 3.21 -12.68
N GLY A 334 11.00 3.66 -12.26
CA GLY A 334 10.20 3.05 -11.21
C GLY A 334 9.47 1.77 -11.64
N LEU A 335 9.47 1.42 -12.93
CA LEU A 335 8.81 0.23 -13.49
C LEU A 335 9.55 -1.08 -13.14
N ARG A 336 9.70 -1.35 -11.86
CA ARG A 336 10.31 -2.58 -11.36
C ARG A 336 9.77 -2.91 -9.99
N THR A 337 9.82 -4.19 -9.66
CA THR A 337 9.70 -4.65 -8.28
C THR A 337 11.08 -4.85 -7.70
N LYS A 338 11.39 -4.15 -6.61
CA LYS A 338 12.59 -4.35 -5.79
C LYS A 338 12.16 -4.75 -4.39
N VAL A 339 12.72 -5.83 -3.85
CA VAL A 339 12.50 -6.23 -2.47
C VAL A 339 13.82 -6.12 -1.71
N GLU A 340 13.76 -5.48 -0.56
CA GLU A 340 14.88 -5.21 0.32
C GLU A 340 14.50 -5.62 1.74
N VAL A 341 15.47 -6.03 2.51
CA VAL A 341 15.31 -6.48 3.89
C VAL A 341 16.28 -5.74 4.81
N ALA A 342 15.79 -5.40 6.00
CA ALA A 342 16.59 -4.86 7.09
C ALA A 342 16.48 -5.79 8.30
N LEU A 343 17.62 -6.32 8.74
CA LEU A 343 17.72 -7.14 9.94
C LEU A 343 17.93 -6.23 11.14
N LEU A 344 16.97 -6.21 12.06
CA LEU A 344 17.04 -5.43 13.30
C LEU A 344 17.82 -6.21 14.37
N ALA A 345 19.03 -6.67 14.04
CA ALA A 345 19.85 -7.41 14.98
C ALA A 345 20.27 -6.51 16.16
N ARG A 346 20.23 -7.07 17.37
CA ARG A 346 21.03 -6.56 18.49
C ARG A 346 22.48 -6.86 18.16
N ASP A 347 23.33 -5.85 18.11
CA ASP A 347 24.70 -6.05 18.58
C ASP A 347 24.57 -6.35 20.08
N LEU A 348 24.56 -7.64 20.44
CA LEU A 348 24.78 -8.02 21.83
C LEU A 348 26.21 -7.58 22.17
N PRO A 349 26.42 -6.88 23.30
CA PRO A 349 27.72 -6.32 23.69
C PRO A 349 28.80 -7.39 23.88
#